data_AF-A0A543NA69-F1
#
_entry.id   AF-A0A543NA69-F1
#
_cell.length_a   1.000
_cell.length_b   1.000
_cell.length_c   1.000
_cell.angle_alpha   90.00
_cell.angle_beta   90.00
_cell.angle_gamma   90.00
#
_symmetry.space_group_name_H-M   'P 1'
#
loop_
_entity.id
_entity.type
_entity.pdbx_description
1 polymer ?
#
loop_
_entity_poly.entity_id
_entity_poly.type
_entity_poly.pdbx_seq_one_letter_code
_entity_poly.pdbx_strand_id
1 'polypeptide(L)'
;MNLVEVFVGRRRVVLVALVLLVGGAAVGLASVGADRVPYTARESGTQHHTLLALLYFALVTLVDTYLGWCTVPVLLSYWSARSAKGAAGIGAAFALVALTVYALGEYLTQVFDSGERATRYPGPDDPPVPDPSMLDTAMWIVLSPMLPTAVVGAVLVAIAGYHARWRPPMLLVLAAAAVVDLRRRADTPWLSVANGLPNALLAAVGIAVVVGTVAVAFRTHRGPRAANSDEPV
;
A
#
# COMPACT_ATOMS: atom_id res chain seq x y z
N MET A 1 -14.24 -27.04 -24.85
CA MET A 1 -13.74 -26.14 -23.78
C MET A 1 -14.49 -26.50 -22.51
N ASN A 2 -13.79 -26.93 -21.44
CA ASN A 2 -14.41 -27.62 -20.32
C ASN A 2 -15.17 -26.64 -19.42
N LEU A 3 -16.43 -26.92 -19.07
CA LEU A 3 -17.27 -26.06 -18.21
C LEU A 3 -16.60 -25.73 -16.86
N VAL A 4 -15.81 -26.67 -16.34
CA VAL A 4 -15.03 -26.51 -15.10
C VAL A 4 -13.92 -25.47 -15.26
N GLU A 5 -13.22 -25.42 -16.39
CA GLU A 5 -12.17 -24.42 -16.66
C GLU A 5 -12.75 -23.01 -16.78
N VAL A 6 -13.95 -22.89 -17.38
CA VAL A 6 -14.67 -21.63 -17.51
C VAL A 6 -15.13 -21.12 -16.12
N PHE A 7 -15.64 -22.01 -15.27
CA PHE A 7 -16.08 -21.66 -13.90
C PHE A 7 -14.91 -21.26 -12.99
N VAL A 8 -13.80 -22.01 -13.03
CA VAL A 8 -12.59 -21.71 -12.25
C VAL A 8 -11.95 -20.40 -12.75
N GLY A 9 -11.92 -20.18 -14.06
CA GLY A 9 -11.48 -18.92 -14.66
C GLY A 9 -12.30 -17.72 -14.18
N ARG A 10 -13.64 -17.84 -14.21
CA ARG A 10 -14.57 -16.76 -13.80
C ARG A 10 -14.43 -16.42 -12.31
N ARG A 11 -14.34 -17.41 -11.42
CA ARG A 11 -14.14 -17.17 -9.97
C ARG A 11 -12.83 -16.43 -9.69
N ARG A 12 -11.74 -16.81 -10.37
CA ARG A 12 -10.44 -16.17 -10.20
C ARG A 12 -10.44 -14.72 -10.68
N VAL A 13 -11.09 -14.43 -11.81
CA VAL A 13 -11.24 -13.06 -12.32
C VAL A 13 -12.04 -12.20 -11.35
N VAL A 14 -13.15 -12.71 -10.82
CA VAL A 14 -13.97 -12.00 -9.82
C VAL A 14 -13.16 -11.69 -8.56
N LEU A 15 -12.39 -12.66 -8.05
CA LEU A 15 -11.56 -12.45 -6.86
C LEU A 15 -10.47 -11.40 -7.11
N VAL A 16 -9.81 -11.43 -8.27
CA VAL A 16 -8.81 -10.41 -8.63
C VAL A 16 -9.45 -9.03 -8.72
N ALA A 17 -10.59 -8.91 -9.39
CA ALA A 17 -11.32 -7.66 -9.49
C ALA A 17 -11.75 -7.14 -8.10
N LEU A 18 -12.20 -8.03 -7.22
CA LEU A 18 -12.58 -7.66 -5.85
C LEU A 18 -11.38 -7.18 -5.04
N VAL A 19 -10.23 -7.84 -5.12
CA VAL A 19 -9.01 -7.39 -4.43
C VAL A 19 -8.51 -6.05 -5.01
N LEU A 20 -8.60 -5.85 -6.32
CA LEU A 20 -8.27 -4.57 -6.95
C LEU A 20 -9.16 -3.44 -6.44
N LEU A 21 -10.48 -3.65 -6.45
CA LEU A 21 -11.45 -2.63 -6.07
C LEU A 21 -11.43 -2.36 -4.57
N VAL A 22 -11.58 -3.41 -3.75
CA VAL A 22 -11.65 -3.27 -2.29
C VAL A 22 -10.28 -2.91 -1.71
N GLY A 23 -9.21 -3.55 -2.18
CA GLY A 23 -7.86 -3.24 -1.74
C GLY A 23 -7.43 -1.84 -2.15
N GLY A 24 -7.68 -1.45 -3.41
CA GLY A 24 -7.40 -0.10 -3.87
C GLY A 24 -8.19 0.94 -3.07
N ALA A 25 -9.49 0.72 -2.86
CA ALA A 25 -10.33 1.64 -2.08
C ALA A 25 -9.89 1.75 -0.61
N ALA A 26 -9.52 0.62 0.02
CA ALA A 26 -9.01 0.63 1.39
C ALA A 26 -7.71 1.44 1.51
N VAL A 27 -6.80 1.31 0.54
CA VAL A 27 -5.56 2.08 0.49
C VAL A 27 -5.85 3.56 0.26
N GLY A 28 -6.72 3.90 -0.71
CA GLY A 28 -7.10 5.29 -0.97
C GLY A 28 -7.72 5.97 0.25
N LEU A 29 -8.64 5.30 0.96
CA LEU A 29 -9.24 5.81 2.20
C LEU A 29 -8.21 5.96 3.32
N ALA A 30 -7.31 5.00 3.46
CA ALA A 30 -6.25 5.06 4.45
C ALA A 30 -5.28 6.22 4.18
N SER A 31 -4.96 6.52 2.91
CA SER A 31 -4.14 7.67 2.54
C SER A 31 -4.78 8.99 2.95
N VAL A 32 -6.09 9.16 2.75
CA VAL A 32 -6.83 10.35 3.24
C VAL A 32 -6.73 10.45 4.77
N GLY A 33 -6.93 9.33 5.47
CA GLY A 33 -6.81 9.30 6.93
C GLY A 33 -5.38 9.59 7.43
N ALA A 34 -4.36 9.09 6.73
CA ALA A 34 -2.96 9.26 7.09
C ALA A 34 -2.50 10.72 6.97
N ASP A 35 -2.94 11.44 5.93
CA ASP A 35 -2.67 12.87 5.73
C ASP A 35 -3.27 13.73 6.86
N ARG A 36 -4.35 13.25 7.49
CA ARG A 36 -5.05 13.93 8.58
C ARG A 36 -4.59 13.51 9.98
N VAL A 37 -3.61 12.59 10.10
CA VAL A 37 -3.06 12.22 11.42
C VAL A 37 -2.41 13.45 12.06
N PRO A 38 -2.93 13.95 13.20
CA PRO A 38 -2.45 15.19 13.78
C PRO A 38 -1.01 15.02 14.29
N TYR A 39 -0.22 16.09 14.18
CA TYR A 39 1.17 16.11 14.64
C TYR A 39 1.29 15.75 16.13
N THR A 40 0.31 16.17 16.94
CA THR A 40 0.25 15.80 18.36
C THR A 40 0.09 14.29 18.56
N ALA A 41 -0.63 13.56 17.71
CA ALA A 41 -0.67 12.10 17.79
C ALA A 41 0.69 11.46 17.45
N ARG A 42 1.50 12.12 16.61
CA ARG A 42 2.83 11.65 16.21
C ARG A 42 3.88 11.84 17.31
N GLU A 43 3.76 12.88 18.13
CA GLU A 43 4.73 13.20 19.18
C GLU A 43 4.29 12.86 20.61
N SER A 44 3.05 13.15 20.95
CA SER A 44 2.60 13.24 22.35
C SER A 44 1.83 12.02 22.86
N GLY A 45 1.57 11.05 21.97
CA GLY A 45 0.95 9.77 22.32
C GLY A 45 -0.38 9.92 23.08
N THR A 46 -0.51 9.21 24.21
CA THR A 46 -1.75 9.15 25.00
C THR A 46 -2.03 10.40 25.84
N GLN A 47 -1.13 11.39 25.83
CA GLN A 47 -1.32 12.62 26.61
C GLN A 47 -2.42 13.51 26.02
N HIS A 48 -2.65 13.45 24.71
CA HIS A 48 -3.64 14.28 24.00
C HIS A 48 -4.65 13.47 23.19
N HIS A 49 -4.48 12.13 23.12
CA HIS A 49 -5.32 11.25 22.29
C HIS A 49 -5.69 9.98 23.06
N THR A 50 -6.89 9.45 22.79
CA THR A 50 -7.29 8.15 23.32
C THR A 50 -6.49 7.03 22.65
N LEU A 51 -6.31 5.90 23.35
CA LEU A 51 -5.63 4.72 22.77
C LEU A 51 -6.30 4.25 21.48
N LEU A 52 -7.63 4.29 21.41
CA LEU A 52 -8.38 3.90 20.21
C LEU A 52 -8.07 4.82 19.03
N ALA A 53 -7.98 6.13 19.24
CA ALA A 53 -7.57 7.08 18.21
C ALA A 53 -6.13 6.81 17.74
N LEU A 54 -5.20 6.54 18.66
CA LEU A 54 -3.82 6.20 18.32
C LEU A 54 -3.70 4.89 17.53
N LEU A 55 -4.51 3.88 17.86
CA LEU A 55 -4.57 2.63 17.11
C LEU A 55 -5.18 2.82 15.71
N TYR A 56 -6.19 3.68 15.59
CA TYR A 56 -6.73 4.08 14.29
C TYR A 56 -5.66 4.80 13.46
N PHE A 57 -4.94 5.77 14.04
CA PHE A 57 -3.85 6.48 13.36
C PHE A 57 -2.73 5.53 12.94
N ALA A 58 -2.33 4.60 13.82
CA ALA A 58 -1.38 3.56 13.48
C ALA A 58 -1.88 2.70 12.31
N LEU A 59 -3.16 2.30 12.31
CA LEU A 59 -3.75 1.49 11.25
C LEU A 59 -3.77 2.23 9.90
N VAL A 60 -4.29 3.45 9.83
CA VAL A 60 -4.35 4.21 8.57
C VAL A 60 -2.94 4.51 8.07
N THR A 61 -2.03 4.86 8.98
CA THR A 61 -0.61 5.04 8.64
C THR A 61 -0.01 3.75 8.10
N LEU A 62 -0.30 2.59 8.71
CA LEU A 62 0.20 1.30 8.28
C LEU A 62 -0.39 0.88 6.92
N VAL A 63 -1.67 1.16 6.65
CA VAL A 63 -2.27 0.84 5.35
C VAL A 63 -1.75 1.80 4.25
N ASP A 64 -1.55 3.07 4.58
CA ASP A 64 -0.91 4.06 3.70
C ASP A 64 0.59 3.81 3.47
N THR A 65 1.24 2.97 4.29
CA THR A 65 2.62 2.53 4.06
C THR A 65 2.75 1.54 2.90
N TYR A 66 3.99 1.16 2.66
CA TYR A 66 4.45 -0.08 2.03
C TYR A 66 3.45 -1.27 1.99
N LEU A 67 2.66 -1.54 3.03
CA LEU A 67 1.68 -2.64 3.03
C LEU A 67 0.58 -2.44 1.99
N GLY A 68 -0.01 -1.25 1.89
CA GLY A 68 -1.07 -0.97 0.93
C GLY A 68 -0.54 -0.86 -0.49
N TRP A 69 0.42 0.04 -0.69
CA TRP A 69 0.89 0.43 -2.02
C TRP A 69 1.84 -0.58 -2.68
N CYS A 70 2.56 -1.40 -1.90
CA CYS A 70 3.54 -2.35 -2.46
C CYS A 70 3.16 -3.80 -2.25
N THR A 71 2.73 -4.18 -1.05
CA THR A 71 2.49 -5.61 -0.74
C THR A 71 1.28 -6.16 -1.49
N VAL A 72 0.18 -5.40 -1.58
CA VAL A 72 -1.03 -5.84 -2.28
C VAL A 72 -0.76 -6.06 -3.78
N PRO A 73 -0.17 -5.12 -4.56
CA PRO A 73 0.10 -5.35 -5.98
C PRO A 73 1.11 -6.48 -6.24
N VAL A 74 2.13 -6.64 -5.38
CA VAL A 74 3.12 -7.73 -5.46
C VAL A 74 2.43 -9.07 -5.28
N LEU A 75 1.69 -9.25 -4.19
CA LEU A 75 1.03 -10.53 -3.89
C LEU A 75 -0.05 -10.83 -4.92
N LEU A 76 -0.88 -9.84 -5.26
CA LEU A 76 -1.92 -10.03 -6.26
C LEU A 76 -1.33 -10.48 -7.60
N SER A 77 -0.25 -9.86 -8.05
CA SER A 77 0.43 -10.25 -9.29
C SER A 77 1.14 -11.61 -9.15
N TYR A 78 1.79 -11.86 -8.02
CA TYR A 78 2.37 -13.16 -7.69
C TYR A 78 1.33 -14.28 -7.71
N TRP A 79 0.07 -14.05 -7.36
CA TRP A 79 -0.95 -15.10 -7.36
C TRP A 79 -1.80 -15.16 -8.64
N SER A 80 -1.95 -14.05 -9.37
CA SER A 80 -2.95 -13.97 -10.45
C SER A 80 -2.38 -13.68 -11.84
N ALA A 81 -1.26 -12.96 -11.95
CA ALA A 81 -0.73 -12.55 -13.25
C ALA A 81 -0.24 -13.77 -14.06
N ARG A 82 -0.56 -13.80 -15.35
CA ARG A 82 -0.07 -14.84 -16.29
C ARG A 82 1.05 -14.36 -17.20
N SER A 83 1.24 -13.05 -17.28
CA SER A 83 2.29 -12.39 -18.07
C SER A 83 2.74 -11.10 -17.39
N ALA A 84 3.92 -10.61 -17.75
CA ALA A 84 4.42 -9.31 -17.26
C ALA A 84 3.48 -8.15 -17.65
N LYS A 85 2.88 -8.20 -18.85
CA LYS A 85 1.87 -7.23 -19.29
C LYS A 85 0.62 -7.28 -18.40
N GLY A 86 0.16 -8.48 -18.04
CA GLY A 86 -0.96 -8.66 -17.12
C GLY A 86 -0.66 -8.15 -15.71
N ALA A 87 0.57 -8.38 -15.23
CA ALA A 87 1.03 -7.84 -13.95
C ALA A 87 1.07 -6.30 -13.95
N ALA A 88 1.60 -5.70 -15.01
CA ALA A 88 1.59 -4.24 -15.18
C ALA A 88 0.16 -3.68 -15.17
N GLY A 89 -0.77 -4.35 -15.87
CA GLY A 89 -2.19 -3.98 -15.85
C GLY A 89 -2.82 -4.05 -14.46
N ILE A 90 -2.49 -5.09 -13.67
CA ILE A 90 -2.94 -5.23 -12.28
C ILE A 90 -2.41 -4.07 -11.42
N GLY A 91 -1.11 -3.77 -11.50
CA GLY A 91 -0.50 -2.67 -10.75
C GLY A 91 -1.10 -1.30 -11.11
N ALA A 92 -1.28 -1.04 -12.40
CA ALA A 92 -1.89 0.20 -12.88
C ALA A 92 -3.35 0.33 -12.43
N ALA A 93 -4.16 -0.72 -12.58
CA ALA A 93 -5.56 -0.72 -12.15
C ALA A 93 -5.69 -0.51 -10.64
N PHE A 94 -4.84 -1.16 -9.85
CA PHE A 94 -4.83 -0.98 -8.39
C PHE A 94 -4.52 0.47 -8.01
N ALA A 95 -3.46 1.04 -8.58
CA ALA A 95 -3.07 2.42 -8.31
C ALA A 95 -4.17 3.41 -8.71
N LEU A 96 -4.79 3.23 -9.88
CA LEU A 96 -5.89 4.07 -10.34
C LEU A 96 -7.08 4.05 -9.38
N VAL A 97 -7.47 2.88 -8.88
CA VAL A 97 -8.55 2.78 -7.88
C VAL A 97 -8.17 3.51 -6.60
N ALA A 98 -6.98 3.25 -6.06
CA ALA A 98 -6.51 3.88 -4.83
C ALA A 98 -6.46 5.41 -4.95
N LEU A 99 -5.92 5.92 -6.05
CA LEU A 99 -5.84 7.36 -6.34
C LEU A 99 -7.21 8.00 -6.53
N THR A 100 -8.13 7.32 -7.21
CA THR A 100 -9.50 7.83 -7.41
C THR A 100 -10.21 8.00 -6.06
N VAL A 101 -10.07 7.01 -5.18
CA VAL A 101 -10.68 7.02 -3.85
C VAL A 101 -10.01 8.05 -2.96
N TYR A 102 -8.68 8.18 -3.02
CA TYR A 102 -7.94 9.23 -2.35
C TYR A 102 -8.41 10.62 -2.78
N ALA A 103 -8.49 10.89 -4.09
CA ALA A 103 -8.92 12.17 -4.63
C ALA A 103 -10.35 12.54 -4.22
N LEU A 104 -11.25 11.57 -4.26
CA LEU A 104 -12.63 11.77 -3.81
C LEU A 104 -12.69 12.06 -2.31
N GLY A 105 -11.95 11.31 -1.50
CA GLY A 105 -11.95 11.50 -0.04
C GLY A 105 -11.32 12.83 0.37
N GLU A 106 -10.24 13.24 -0.30
CA GLU A 106 -9.61 14.55 -0.06
C GLU A 106 -10.56 15.70 -0.44
N TYR A 107 -11.21 15.60 -1.61
CA TYR A 107 -12.25 16.56 -2.01
C TYR A 107 -13.39 16.66 -0.98
N LEU A 108 -13.94 15.52 -0.55
CA LEU A 108 -14.99 15.49 0.47
C LEU A 108 -14.53 16.14 1.77
N THR A 109 -13.28 15.93 2.16
CA THR A 109 -12.74 16.53 3.39
C THR A 109 -12.61 18.04 3.24
N GLN A 110 -12.20 18.55 2.08
CA GLN A 110 -12.18 19.98 1.80
C GLN A 110 -13.59 20.61 1.84
N VAL A 111 -14.61 19.90 1.36
CA VAL A 111 -16.03 20.31 1.45
C VAL A 111 -16.49 20.40 2.90
N PHE A 112 -16.12 19.44 3.76
CA PHE A 112 -16.46 19.51 5.17
C PHE A 112 -15.72 20.65 5.89
N ASP A 113 -14.43 20.82 5.61
CA ASP A 113 -13.61 21.88 6.20
C ASP A 113 -14.10 23.28 5.80
N SER A 114 -14.52 23.47 4.54
CA SER A 114 -15.07 24.75 4.07
C SER A 114 -16.40 25.08 4.75
N GLY A 115 -17.28 24.09 4.92
CA GLY A 115 -18.53 24.24 5.66
C GLY A 115 -18.31 24.57 7.15
N GLU A 116 -17.34 23.93 7.80
CA GLU A 116 -17.00 24.24 9.19
C GLU A 116 -16.40 25.65 9.32
N ARG A 117 -15.53 26.08 8.38
CA ARG A 117 -14.99 27.45 8.38
C ARG A 117 -16.07 28.50 8.16
N ALA A 118 -16.99 28.26 7.22
CA ALA A 118 -18.10 29.16 6.94
C ALA A 118 -19.07 29.32 8.13
N THR A 119 -19.15 28.31 9.02
CA THR A 119 -19.98 28.36 10.23
C THR A 119 -19.26 28.93 11.46
N ARG A 120 -17.92 28.82 11.54
CA ARG A 120 -17.13 29.31 12.69
C ARG A 120 -16.72 30.78 12.59
N TYR A 121 -16.64 31.35 11.39
CA TYR A 121 -16.21 32.74 11.16
C TYR A 121 -17.28 33.50 10.35
N PRO A 122 -18.36 33.99 11.00
CA PRO A 122 -19.43 34.72 10.32
C PRO A 122 -19.15 36.24 10.29
N GLY A 123 -17.87 36.65 10.28
CA GLY A 123 -17.50 38.06 10.27
C GLY A 123 -17.87 38.72 8.94
N PRO A 124 -18.48 39.92 8.93
CA PRO A 124 -18.81 40.64 7.69
C PRO A 124 -17.56 41.07 6.88
N ASP A 125 -16.38 41.03 7.50
CA ASP A 125 -15.08 41.38 6.90
C ASP A 125 -14.20 40.16 6.59
N ASP A 126 -14.67 38.94 6.89
CA ASP A 126 -13.90 37.73 6.58
C ASP A 126 -13.94 37.46 5.06
N PRO A 127 -12.79 37.13 4.42
CA PRO A 127 -12.76 36.83 3.00
C PRO A 127 -13.65 35.62 2.70
N PRO A 128 -14.38 35.62 1.56
CA PRO A 128 -15.23 34.50 1.20
C PRO A 128 -14.40 33.22 1.13
N VAL A 129 -14.83 32.18 1.85
CA VAL A 129 -14.21 30.85 1.75
C VAL A 129 -14.55 30.31 0.36
N PRO A 130 -13.56 30.10 -0.53
CA PRO A 130 -13.84 29.61 -1.86
C PRO A 130 -14.41 28.18 -1.78
N ASP A 131 -15.42 27.91 -2.58
CA ASP A 131 -15.98 26.57 -2.69
C ASP A 131 -14.91 25.60 -3.22
N PRO A 132 -14.73 24.44 -2.59
CA PRO A 132 -13.79 23.45 -3.08
C PRO A 132 -14.26 22.92 -4.44
N SER A 133 -13.31 22.80 -5.37
CA SER A 133 -13.54 22.31 -6.72
C SER A 133 -12.96 20.91 -6.85
N MET A 134 -13.80 19.96 -7.27
CA MET A 134 -13.37 18.58 -7.51
C MET A 134 -12.34 18.53 -8.65
N LEU A 135 -12.50 19.40 -9.66
CA LEU A 135 -11.56 19.49 -10.77
C LEU A 135 -10.19 19.98 -10.30
N ASP A 136 -10.16 21.01 -9.46
CA ASP A 136 -8.89 21.57 -8.96
C ASP A 136 -8.19 20.60 -8.00
N THR A 137 -8.96 19.89 -7.16
CA THR A 137 -8.44 18.82 -6.30
C THR A 137 -7.83 17.70 -7.14
N ALA A 138 -8.56 17.23 -8.16
CA ALA A 138 -8.07 16.19 -9.06
C ALA A 138 -6.84 16.66 -9.87
N MET A 139 -6.85 17.90 -10.38
CA MET A 139 -5.72 18.48 -11.10
C MET A 139 -4.50 18.64 -10.21
N TRP A 140 -4.65 19.05 -8.96
CA TRP A 140 -3.55 19.12 -8.00
C TRP A 140 -2.93 17.74 -7.75
N ILE A 141 -3.76 16.70 -7.58
CA ILE A 141 -3.28 15.31 -7.40
C ILE A 141 -2.59 14.78 -8.65
N VAL A 142 -3.11 15.09 -9.85
CA VAL A 142 -2.54 14.64 -11.13
C VAL A 142 -1.24 15.37 -11.48
N LEU A 143 -1.17 16.67 -11.21
CA LEU A 143 0.02 17.50 -11.45
C LEU A 143 1.07 17.32 -10.34
N SER A 144 0.66 16.84 -9.17
CA SER A 144 1.59 16.37 -8.15
C SER A 144 2.37 15.18 -8.69
N PRO A 145 3.70 15.12 -8.50
CA PRO A 145 4.51 13.97 -8.90
C PRO A 145 4.05 12.66 -8.24
N MET A 146 3.16 12.72 -7.24
CA MET A 146 2.60 11.57 -6.54
C MET A 146 1.83 10.60 -7.43
N LEU A 147 0.95 11.07 -8.33
CA LEU A 147 0.13 10.14 -9.13
C LEU A 147 0.97 9.34 -10.16
N PRO A 148 1.86 9.97 -10.96
CA PRO A 148 2.75 9.24 -11.85
C PRO A 148 3.69 8.29 -11.09
N THR A 149 4.24 8.72 -9.95
CA THR A 149 5.18 7.88 -9.17
C THR A 149 4.47 6.71 -8.49
N ALA A 150 3.26 6.90 -7.98
CA ALA A 150 2.46 5.84 -7.39
C ALA A 150 2.06 4.78 -8.42
N VAL A 151 1.63 5.19 -9.62
CA VAL A 151 1.31 4.26 -10.72
C VAL A 151 2.55 3.51 -11.18
N VAL A 152 3.66 4.21 -11.42
CA VAL A 152 4.93 3.57 -11.81
C VAL A 152 5.40 2.59 -10.73
N GLY A 153 5.37 2.99 -9.46
CA GLY A 153 5.72 2.15 -8.32
C GLY A 153 4.87 0.88 -8.27
N ALA A 154 3.54 1.02 -8.29
CA ALA A 154 2.60 -0.11 -8.27
C ALA A 154 2.80 -1.06 -9.45
N VAL A 155 3.06 -0.53 -10.65
CA VAL A 155 3.37 -1.31 -11.85
C VAL A 155 4.67 -2.10 -11.69
N LEU A 156 5.75 -1.47 -11.22
CA LEU A 156 7.05 -2.11 -11.06
C LEU A 156 7.01 -3.22 -10.02
N VAL A 157 6.39 -2.98 -8.87
CA VAL A 157 6.28 -4.00 -7.81
C VAL A 157 5.34 -5.13 -8.21
N ALA A 158 4.27 -4.85 -8.97
CA ALA A 158 3.41 -5.89 -9.56
C ALA A 158 4.20 -6.79 -10.53
N ILE A 159 5.02 -6.22 -11.41
CA ILE A 159 5.90 -6.96 -12.32
C ILE A 159 6.90 -7.82 -11.52
N ALA A 160 7.50 -7.27 -10.46
CA ALA A 160 8.38 -8.02 -9.56
C ALA A 160 7.66 -9.21 -8.91
N GLY A 161 6.41 -9.02 -8.46
CA GLY A 161 5.56 -10.10 -7.95
C GLY A 161 5.31 -11.20 -8.97
N TYR A 162 5.07 -10.87 -10.24
CA TYR A 162 4.98 -11.88 -11.31
C TYR A 162 6.29 -12.66 -11.49
N HIS A 163 7.44 -11.97 -11.51
CA HIS A 163 8.74 -12.62 -11.69
C HIS A 163 9.21 -13.42 -10.47
N ALA A 164 8.73 -13.08 -9.27
CA ALA A 164 9.08 -13.76 -8.02
C ALA A 164 8.76 -15.27 -8.01
N ARG A 165 7.80 -15.72 -8.83
CA ARG A 165 7.51 -17.17 -9.00
C ARG A 165 8.69 -17.98 -9.51
N TRP A 166 9.51 -17.36 -10.35
CA TRP A 166 10.64 -18.01 -11.04
C TRP A 166 11.99 -17.50 -10.53
N ARG A 167 11.99 -16.31 -9.91
CA ARG A 167 13.14 -15.67 -9.32
C ARG A 167 12.76 -15.17 -7.92
N PRO A 168 12.74 -16.06 -6.90
CA PRO A 168 12.39 -15.68 -5.53
C PRO A 168 13.11 -14.43 -4.99
N PRO A 169 14.38 -14.13 -5.37
CA PRO A 169 15.04 -12.88 -5.01
C PRO A 169 14.29 -11.60 -5.41
N MET A 170 13.37 -11.64 -6.38
CA MET A 170 12.52 -10.50 -6.74
C MET A 170 11.60 -10.05 -5.61
N LEU A 171 11.32 -10.93 -4.62
CA LEU A 171 10.63 -10.53 -3.40
C LEU A 171 11.46 -9.57 -2.55
N LEU A 172 12.77 -9.41 -2.76
CA LEU A 172 13.54 -8.39 -2.04
C LEU A 172 13.11 -6.96 -2.38
N VAL A 173 12.34 -6.74 -3.46
CA VAL A 173 11.69 -5.45 -3.73
C VAL A 173 10.79 -5.01 -2.56
N LEU A 174 10.17 -5.98 -1.88
CA LEU A 174 9.34 -5.77 -0.71
C LEU A 174 10.19 -5.27 0.47
N ALA A 175 11.34 -5.90 0.72
CA ALA A 175 12.28 -5.45 1.74
C ALA A 175 12.87 -4.07 1.41
N ALA A 176 13.22 -3.81 0.15
CA ALA A 176 13.74 -2.51 -0.28
C ALA A 176 12.71 -1.39 -0.06
N ALA A 177 11.44 -1.63 -0.40
CA ALA A 177 10.37 -0.67 -0.17
C ALA A 177 10.13 -0.40 1.33
N ALA A 178 10.22 -1.44 2.17
CA ALA A 178 10.17 -1.27 3.62
C ALA A 178 11.34 -0.40 4.15
N VAL A 179 12.56 -0.58 3.64
CA VAL A 179 13.72 0.26 4.00
C VAL A 179 13.52 1.71 3.56
N VAL A 180 13.01 1.94 2.35
CA VAL A 180 12.74 3.30 1.83
C VAL A 180 11.69 3.99 2.70
N ASP A 181 10.62 3.29 3.09
CA ASP A 181 9.56 3.88 3.90
C ASP A 181 10.01 4.12 5.36
N LEU A 182 10.80 3.20 5.95
CA LEU A 182 11.47 3.46 7.24
C LEU A 182 12.38 4.69 7.16
N ARG A 183 13.12 4.86 6.07
CA ARG A 183 13.98 6.03 5.87
C ARG A 183 13.17 7.32 5.74
N ARG A 184 12.05 7.29 5.01
CA ARG A 184 11.10 8.42 4.93
C ARG A 184 10.57 8.82 6.32
N ARG A 185 10.52 7.85 7.23
CA ARG A 185 10.00 7.99 8.60
C ARG A 185 11.08 8.11 9.66
N ALA A 186 12.35 8.27 9.28
CA ALA A 186 13.47 8.25 10.22
C ALA A 186 13.34 9.33 11.31
N ASP A 187 12.75 10.48 10.96
CA ASP A 187 12.54 11.61 11.87
C ASP A 187 11.25 11.51 12.69
N THR A 188 10.46 10.42 12.53
CA THR A 188 9.22 10.23 13.29
C THR A 188 9.49 9.64 14.67
N PRO A 189 8.83 10.13 15.74
CA PRO A 189 9.04 9.61 17.08
C PRO A 189 8.57 8.15 17.21
N TRP A 190 9.51 7.24 17.48
CA TRP A 190 9.23 5.80 17.67
C TRP A 190 8.45 5.50 18.96
N LEU A 191 8.47 6.43 19.92
CA LEU A 191 7.81 6.27 21.21
C LEU A 191 6.29 6.47 21.14
N SER A 192 5.77 7.13 20.10
CA SER A 192 4.33 7.23 19.89
C SER A 192 3.78 5.96 19.25
N VAL A 193 2.67 5.44 19.78
CA VAL A 193 1.96 4.28 19.21
C VAL A 193 1.60 4.49 17.73
N ALA A 194 1.24 5.73 17.35
CA ALA A 194 0.85 6.06 15.98
C ALA A 194 1.97 5.89 14.95
N ASN A 195 3.24 5.95 15.36
CA ASN A 195 4.42 5.81 14.49
C ASN A 195 5.25 4.57 14.81
N GLY A 196 5.47 4.28 16.09
CA GLY A 196 6.27 3.17 16.58
C GLY A 196 5.72 1.81 16.18
N LEU A 197 4.40 1.61 16.29
CA LEU A 197 3.77 0.34 15.90
C LEU A 197 3.90 0.09 14.38
N PRO A 198 3.56 1.05 13.49
CA PRO A 198 3.81 0.88 12.06
C PRO A 198 5.28 0.64 11.72
N ASN A 199 6.21 1.39 12.30
CA ASN A 199 7.64 1.24 12.01
C ASN A 199 8.18 -0.13 12.47
N ALA A 200 7.77 -0.61 13.64
CA ALA A 200 8.16 -1.92 14.15
C ALA A 200 7.63 -3.06 13.27
N LEU A 201 6.35 -2.98 12.86
CA LEU A 201 5.76 -3.95 11.94
C LEU A 201 6.44 -3.94 10.58
N LEU A 202 6.73 -2.76 10.04
CA LEU A 202 7.43 -2.58 8.76
C LEU A 202 8.84 -3.21 8.80
N ALA A 203 9.58 -2.98 9.89
CA ALA A 203 10.88 -3.58 10.11
C ALA A 203 10.78 -5.12 10.22
N ALA A 204 9.84 -5.63 11.01
CA ALA A 204 9.63 -7.06 11.20
C ALA A 204 9.28 -7.77 9.88
N VAL A 205 8.39 -7.19 9.07
CA VAL A 205 8.02 -7.72 7.76
C VAL A 205 9.21 -7.66 6.80
N GLY A 206 9.95 -6.55 6.76
CA GLY A 206 11.16 -6.43 5.94
C GLY A 206 12.19 -7.51 6.26
N ILE A 207 12.46 -7.74 7.53
CA ILE A 207 13.36 -8.81 8.01
C ILE A 207 12.83 -10.18 7.60
N ALA A 208 11.52 -10.45 7.81
CA ALA A 208 10.91 -11.73 7.45
C ALA A 208 11.03 -12.04 5.95
N VAL A 209 10.83 -11.03 5.09
CA VAL A 209 11.00 -11.15 3.64
C VAL A 209 12.45 -11.48 3.29
N VAL A 210 13.43 -10.79 3.88
CA VAL A 210 14.86 -11.05 3.64
C VAL A 210 15.21 -12.47 4.05
N VAL A 211 14.90 -12.86 5.29
CA VAL A 211 15.19 -14.19 5.84
C VAL A 211 14.53 -15.29 5.01
N GLY A 212 13.25 -15.12 4.67
CA GLY A 212 12.51 -16.08 3.86
C GLY A 212 13.10 -16.24 2.46
N THR A 213 13.43 -15.12 1.80
CA THR A 213 14.00 -15.13 0.45
C THR A 213 15.38 -15.76 0.42
N VAL A 214 16.23 -15.43 1.39
CA VAL A 214 17.57 -16.01 1.56
C VAL A 214 17.47 -17.52 1.85
N ALA A 215 16.57 -17.93 2.74
CA ALA A 215 16.37 -19.34 3.06
C ALA A 215 15.92 -20.15 1.82
N VAL A 216 15.04 -19.60 0.98
CA VAL A 216 14.61 -20.24 -0.28
C VAL A 216 15.79 -20.35 -1.25
N ALA A 217 16.58 -19.28 -1.42
CA ALA A 217 17.76 -19.29 -2.29
C ALA A 217 18.80 -20.35 -1.86
N PHE A 218 19.06 -20.47 -0.55
CA PHE A 218 19.96 -21.50 -0.02
C PHE A 218 19.44 -22.93 -0.22
N ARG A 219 18.13 -23.17 -0.10
CA ARG A 219 17.54 -24.50 -0.39
C ARG A 219 17.66 -24.87 -1.85
N THR A 220 17.46 -23.92 -2.77
CA THR A 220 17.61 -24.16 -4.21
C THR A 220 19.05 -24.44 -4.64
N HIS A 221 20.05 -23.90 -3.93
CA HIS A 221 21.47 -24.19 -4.20
C HIS A 221 21.98 -25.51 -3.62
N ARG A 222 21.30 -26.09 -2.61
CA ARG A 222 21.75 -27.35 -2.02
C ARG A 222 21.42 -28.60 -2.84
N GLY A 223 20.54 -28.50 -3.85
CA GLY A 223 20.13 -29.63 -4.70
C GLY A 223 19.50 -30.80 -3.91
N PRO A 224 18.85 -31.76 -4.58
CA PRO A 224 18.57 -33.04 -3.95
C PRO A 224 19.94 -33.68 -3.65
N ARG A 225 20.26 -33.92 -2.37
CA ARG A 225 21.37 -34.81 -2.02
C ARG A 225 21.13 -36.10 -2.78
N ALA A 226 22.07 -36.44 -3.66
CA ALA A 226 22.09 -37.70 -4.38
C ALA A 226 21.98 -38.84 -3.36
N ALA A 227 20.80 -39.46 -3.30
CA ALA A 227 20.65 -40.81 -2.80
C ALA A 227 21.18 -41.72 -3.91
N ASN A 228 22.51 -41.86 -3.99
CA ASN A 228 23.20 -42.80 -4.84
C ASN A 228 24.56 -43.10 -4.18
N SER A 229 24.51 -43.92 -3.13
CA SER A 229 25.65 -44.70 -2.66
C SER A 229 25.14 -45.77 -1.72
N ASP A 230 24.44 -46.77 -2.26
CA ASP A 230 24.31 -48.09 -1.64
C ASP A 230 24.06 -49.11 -2.76
N GLU A 231 25.13 -49.44 -3.47
CA GLU A 231 25.31 -50.77 -4.06
C GLU A 231 26.83 -51.06 -4.09
N PRO A 232 27.34 -51.93 -3.20
CA PRO A 232 28.64 -52.54 -3.41
C PRO A 232 28.49 -53.80 -4.27
N VAL A 233 29.41 -53.87 -5.24
CA VAL A 233 29.80 -54.93 -6.18
C VAL A 233 29.51 -56.37 -5.72
#